data_AF-V6LH99-F1
#
_entry.id   AF-V6LH99-F1
#
_cell.length_a   1.000
_cell.length_b   1.000
_cell.length_c   1.000
_cell.angle_alpha   90.00
_cell.angle_beta   90.00
_cell.angle_gamma   90.00
#
_symmetry.space_group_name_H-M   'P 1'
#
loop_
_entity.id
_entity.type
_entity.pdbx_description
1 polymer ?
#
loop_
_entity_poly.entity_id
_entity_poly.type
_entity_poly.pdbx_seq_one_letter_code
_entity_poly.pdbx_strand_id
1 'polypeptide(L)'
;MGKIGVVSTYICPTCGNAQQQVFDGAQVRCNSKECSSELFEAMVSVIQRWDAQIRKTLKMSAVEDIDLDDLKKFCSLIFDTEIWVYQDYRTILATLTILKTIDLEKINYKF
;
A
#
# COMPACT_ATOMS: atom_id res chain seq x y z
N MET A 1 16.86 -10.00 -8.03
CA MET A 1 16.21 -11.08 -8.81
C MET A 1 16.47 -12.40 -8.08
N GLY A 2 15.44 -12.97 -7.43
CA GLY A 2 15.53 -14.32 -6.85
C GLY A 2 15.35 -15.40 -7.92
N LYS A 3 15.89 -16.60 -7.69
CA LYS A 3 15.56 -17.77 -8.51
C LYS A 3 14.30 -18.42 -7.94
N ILE A 4 13.42 -18.88 -8.82
CA ILE A 4 12.21 -19.62 -8.43
C ILE A 4 12.63 -20.85 -7.63
N GLY A 5 11.96 -21.12 -6.50
CA GLY A 5 12.29 -22.23 -5.59
C GLY A 5 13.27 -21.89 -4.46
N VAL A 6 13.84 -20.68 -4.41
CA VAL A 6 14.70 -20.25 -3.29
C VAL A 6 13.84 -19.78 -2.11
N VAL A 7 14.13 -20.27 -0.90
CA VAL A 7 13.55 -19.72 0.33
C VAL A 7 14.18 -18.35 0.61
N SER A 8 13.36 -17.32 0.68
CA SER A 8 13.76 -15.94 0.96
C SER A 8 12.96 -15.36 2.12
N THR A 9 13.61 -14.55 2.96
CA THR A 9 12.91 -13.75 3.99
C THR A 9 12.18 -12.59 3.31
N TYR A 10 10.86 -12.66 3.29
CA TYR A 10 9.98 -11.57 2.88
C TYR A 10 9.52 -10.81 4.13
N ILE A 11 9.65 -9.48 4.11
CA ILE A 11 9.10 -8.59 5.13
C ILE A 11 7.78 -8.04 4.56
N CYS A 12 6.69 -8.15 5.31
CA CYS A 12 5.40 -7.64 4.86
C CYS A 12 5.32 -6.10 4.96
N PRO A 13 5.02 -5.37 3.87
CA PRO A 13 4.93 -3.90 3.86
C PRO A 13 3.68 -3.36 4.58
N THR A 14 2.77 -4.22 5.04
CA THR A 14 1.55 -3.85 5.78
C THR A 14 1.68 -4.01 7.30
N CYS A 15 2.58 -4.90 7.77
CA CYS A 15 2.67 -5.23 9.21
C CYS A 15 4.09 -5.52 9.72
N GLY A 16 5.14 -5.33 8.90
CA GLY A 16 6.54 -5.53 9.28
C GLY A 16 6.96 -6.98 9.56
N ASN A 17 6.03 -7.94 9.59
CA ASN A 17 6.36 -9.34 9.89
C ASN A 17 7.27 -9.95 8.82
N ALA A 18 8.43 -10.43 9.27
CA ALA A 18 9.36 -11.21 8.47
C ALA A 18 8.93 -12.68 8.43
N GLN A 19 8.74 -13.23 7.23
CA GLN A 19 8.39 -14.64 7.01
C GLN A 19 9.34 -15.25 5.97
N GLN A 20 9.77 -16.49 6.20
CA GLN A 20 10.49 -17.26 5.19
C GLN A 20 9.47 -17.94 4.27
N GLN A 21 9.51 -17.62 2.98
CA GLN A 21 8.70 -18.30 1.95
C GLN A 21 9.56 -18.65 0.74
N VAL A 22 9.13 -19.70 0.02
CA VAL A 22 9.71 -20.05 -1.29
C VAL A 22 9.28 -18.99 -2.30
N PHE A 23 10.24 -18.36 -2.97
CA PHE A 23 9.95 -17.40 -4.03
C PHE A 23 9.43 -18.13 -5.27
N ASP A 24 8.16 -17.95 -5.57
CA ASP A 24 7.47 -18.55 -6.72
C ASP A 24 7.56 -17.64 -7.96
N GLY A 25 7.23 -16.35 -7.80
CA GLY A 25 7.06 -15.39 -8.89
C GLY A 25 5.69 -14.67 -8.85
N ALA A 26 4.70 -15.26 -8.19
CA ALA A 26 3.44 -14.61 -7.83
C ALA A 26 3.61 -13.55 -6.72
N GLN A 27 2.55 -12.78 -6.46
CA GLN A 27 2.49 -11.85 -5.32
C GLN A 27 2.62 -12.60 -4.00
N VAL A 28 3.71 -12.34 -3.26
CA VAL A 28 3.94 -12.91 -1.94
C VAL A 28 2.90 -12.37 -0.95
N ARG A 29 2.08 -13.26 -0.40
CA ARG A 29 1.02 -12.93 0.58
C ARG A 29 1.55 -13.05 2.01
N CYS A 30 1.14 -12.15 2.90
CA CYS A 30 1.44 -12.27 4.32
C CYS A 30 0.63 -13.41 4.95
N ASN A 31 1.29 -14.27 5.74
CA ASN A 31 0.61 -15.33 6.50
C ASN A 31 0.12 -14.88 7.89
N SER A 32 0.35 -13.62 8.29
CA SER A 32 -0.18 -13.11 9.56
C SER A 32 -1.70 -12.90 9.47
N LYS A 33 -2.46 -13.48 10.40
CA LYS A 33 -3.91 -13.28 10.52
C LYS A 33 -4.31 -11.83 10.81
N GLU A 34 -3.40 -11.03 11.36
CA GLU A 34 -3.61 -9.60 11.64
C GLU A 34 -3.40 -8.76 10.38
N CYS A 35 -2.56 -9.23 9.45
CA CYS A 35 -2.49 -8.69 8.10
C CYS A 35 -3.63 -9.25 7.25
N SER A 36 -4.86 -8.80 7.54
CA SER A 36 -6.06 -9.08 6.75
C SER A 36 -5.76 -8.99 5.24
N SER A 37 -6.13 -10.02 4.48
CA SER A 37 -5.90 -10.03 3.03
C SER A 37 -6.52 -8.81 2.35
N GLU A 38 -7.69 -8.37 2.80
CA GLU A 38 -8.44 -7.26 2.22
C GLU A 38 -7.68 -5.91 2.29
N LEU A 39 -7.01 -5.59 3.41
CA LEU A 39 -6.20 -4.36 3.51
C LEU A 39 -4.95 -4.45 2.64
N PHE A 40 -4.25 -5.58 2.62
CA PHE A 40 -3.09 -5.79 1.74
C PHE A 40 -3.49 -5.70 0.26
N GLU A 41 -4.58 -6.36 -0.13
CA GLU A 41 -5.13 -6.32 -1.50
C GLU A 41 -5.61 -4.90 -1.86
N ALA A 42 -6.19 -4.14 -0.93
CA ALA A 42 -6.54 -2.73 -1.14
C ALA A 42 -5.30 -1.82 -1.30
N MET A 43 -4.28 -1.96 -0.44
CA MET A 43 -3.01 -1.25 -0.57
C MET A 43 -2.35 -1.52 -1.93
N VAL A 44 -2.18 -2.80 -2.28
CA VAL A 44 -1.54 -3.22 -3.53
C VAL A 44 -2.34 -2.73 -4.75
N SER A 45 -3.68 -2.77 -4.70
CA SER A 45 -4.53 -2.21 -5.77
C SER A 45 -4.37 -0.70 -5.94
N VAL A 46 -4.27 0.05 -4.84
CA VAL A 46 -4.07 1.52 -4.86
C VAL A 46 -2.67 1.86 -5.36
N ILE A 47 -1.63 1.15 -4.91
CA ILE A 47 -0.26 1.32 -5.41
C ILE A 47 -0.19 1.01 -6.91
N GLN A 48 -0.68 -0.16 -7.36
CA GLN A 48 -0.64 -0.54 -8.77
C GLN A 48 -1.40 0.43 -9.69
N ARG A 49 -2.46 1.09 -9.19
CA ARG A 49 -3.23 2.06 -9.97
C ARG A 49 -2.62 3.48 -9.96
N TRP A 50 -1.94 3.87 -8.88
CA TRP A 50 -1.58 5.27 -8.61
C TRP A 50 -0.12 5.51 -8.20
N ASP A 51 0.79 4.54 -8.34
CA ASP A 51 2.22 4.62 -7.97
C ASP A 51 2.87 5.96 -8.37
N ALA A 52 2.73 6.37 -9.63
CA ALA A 52 3.29 7.62 -10.13
C ALA A 52 2.73 8.87 -9.41
N GLN A 53 1.43 8.90 -9.13
CA GLN A 53 0.77 9.97 -8.38
C GLN A 53 1.18 9.95 -6.90
N ILE A 54 1.30 8.78 -6.28
CA ILE A 54 1.75 8.61 -4.89
C ILE A 54 3.18 9.13 -4.74
N ARG A 55 4.11 8.65 -5.58
CA ARG A 55 5.52 9.09 -5.58
C ARG A 55 5.65 10.59 -5.85
N LYS A 56 4.91 11.13 -6.82
CA LYS A 56 4.90 12.58 -7.11
C LYS A 56 4.43 13.40 -5.90
N THR A 57 3.36 12.97 -5.24
CA THR A 57 2.72 13.69 -4.13
C THR A 57 3.58 13.62 -2.86
N LEU A 58 4.14 12.45 -2.56
CA LEU A 58 5.00 12.22 -1.39
C LEU A 58 6.48 12.57 -1.63
N LYS A 59 6.85 12.93 -2.88
CA LYS A 59 8.20 13.28 -3.33
C LYS A 59 9.22 12.14 -3.18
N MET A 60 8.75 10.90 -3.30
CA MET A 60 9.55 9.67 -3.24
C MET A 60 10.31 9.44 -4.56
N SER A 61 11.45 8.78 -4.49
CA SER A 61 12.19 8.28 -5.66
C SER A 61 11.53 7.04 -6.27
N ALA A 62 12.06 6.58 -7.41
CA ALA A 62 11.62 5.37 -8.09
C ALA A 62 12.16 4.06 -7.48
N VAL A 63 12.97 4.12 -6.41
CA VAL A 63 13.59 2.94 -5.77
C VAL A 63 13.14 2.70 -4.32
N GLU A 64 12.30 3.58 -3.77
CA GLU A 64 11.66 3.38 -2.46
C GLU A 64 10.43 2.48 -2.59
N ASP A 65 10.28 1.52 -1.68
CA ASP A 65 9.04 0.77 -1.51
C ASP A 65 7.95 1.68 -0.90
N ILE A 66 6.69 1.49 -1.30
CA ILE A 66 5.54 2.25 -0.75
C ILE A 66 4.86 1.39 0.31
N ASP A 67 4.80 1.89 1.55
CA ASP A 67 4.19 1.19 2.69
C ASP A 67 2.78 1.70 3.06
N LEU A 68 2.22 1.16 4.16
CA LEU A 68 0.91 1.58 4.66
C LEU A 68 0.90 3.02 5.18
N ASP A 69 1.97 3.51 5.80
CA ASP A 69 2.03 4.86 6.35
C ASP A 69 2.23 5.91 5.25
N ASP A 70 2.95 5.60 4.17
CA ASP A 70 2.93 6.39 2.94
C ASP A 70 1.54 6.46 2.33
N LEU A 71 0.81 5.35 2.27
CA LEU A 71 -0.58 5.37 1.83
C LEU A 71 -1.48 6.22 2.76
N LYS A 72 -1.25 6.24 4.08
CA LYS A 72 -1.95 7.18 4.99
C LYS A 72 -1.61 8.65 4.68
N LYS A 73 -0.33 8.98 4.48
CA LYS A 73 0.12 10.33 4.07
C LYS A 73 -0.56 10.76 2.77
N PHE A 74 -0.60 9.86 1.78
CA PHE A 74 -1.28 10.10 0.51
C PHE A 74 -2.78 10.34 0.71
N CYS A 75 -3.46 9.51 1.49
CA CYS A 75 -4.88 9.71 1.83
C CYS A 75 -5.14 11.08 2.48
N SER A 76 -4.32 11.50 3.45
CA SER A 76 -4.47 12.82 4.10
C SER A 76 -4.38 14.00 3.13
N LEU A 77 -3.42 13.97 2.20
CA LEU A 77 -3.21 15.03 1.21
C LEU A 77 -4.30 15.05 0.13
N ILE A 78 -4.80 13.87 -0.26
CA ILE A 78 -5.87 13.70 -1.23
C ILE A 78 -7.21 14.19 -0.65
N PHE A 79 -7.58 13.79 0.56
CA PHE A 79 -8.91 14.07 1.12
C PHE A 79 -8.99 15.36 1.97
N ASP A 80 -7.89 16.14 2.08
CA ASP A 80 -7.77 17.33 2.94
C ASP A 80 -8.14 17.01 4.40
N THR A 81 -7.53 15.94 4.94
CA THR A 81 -7.81 15.35 6.27
C THR A 81 -6.53 15.13 7.06
N GLU A 82 -6.61 15.15 8.40
CA GLU A 82 -5.45 14.92 9.25
C GLU A 82 -5.05 13.43 9.31
N ILE A 83 -3.75 13.13 9.22
CA ILE A 83 -3.23 11.75 9.09
C ILE A 83 -3.64 10.81 10.23
N TRP A 84 -3.91 11.34 11.43
CA TRP A 84 -4.32 10.54 12.60
C TRP A 84 -5.70 9.89 12.44
N VAL A 85 -6.55 10.41 11.54
CA VAL A 85 -7.83 9.79 11.16
C VAL A 85 -7.62 8.36 10.62
N TYR A 86 -6.47 8.08 10.02
CA TYR A 86 -6.11 6.78 9.47
C TYR A 86 -5.38 5.84 10.46
N GLN A 87 -5.47 6.10 11.77
CA GLN A 87 -5.05 5.12 12.79
C GLN A 87 -6.04 3.96 12.95
N ASP A 88 -7.32 4.16 12.64
CA ASP A 88 -8.30 3.07 12.60
C ASP A 88 -8.19 2.25 11.29
N TYR A 89 -8.10 0.93 11.46
CA TYR A 89 -8.11 -0.07 10.40
C TYR A 89 -9.29 0.08 9.43
N ARG A 90 -10.51 0.29 9.94
CA ARG A 90 -11.71 0.32 9.08
C ARG A 90 -11.71 1.57 8.20
N THR A 91 -11.29 2.69 8.77
CA THR A 91 -11.18 3.99 8.10
C THR A 91 -10.17 3.92 6.96
N ILE A 92 -8.93 3.44 7.20
CA ILE A 92 -7.94 3.31 6.11
C ILE A 92 -8.36 2.27 5.05
N LEU A 93 -8.96 1.14 5.44
CA LEU A 93 -9.47 0.14 4.49
C LEU A 93 -10.59 0.71 3.59
N ALA A 94 -11.52 1.47 4.17
CA ALA A 94 -12.61 2.12 3.44
C ALA A 94 -12.05 3.17 2.46
N THR A 95 -11.13 4.02 2.91
CA THR A 95 -10.51 5.05 2.06
C THR A 95 -9.68 4.44 0.92
N LEU A 96 -8.91 3.37 1.16
CA LEU A 96 -8.22 2.65 0.08
C LEU A 96 -9.18 1.95 -0.88
N THR A 97 -10.33 1.47 -0.39
CA THR A 97 -11.40 0.88 -1.21
C THR A 97 -12.14 1.92 -2.06
N ILE A 98 -12.22 3.16 -1.60
CA ILE A 98 -12.66 4.30 -2.42
C ILE A 98 -11.56 4.65 -3.44
N LEU A 99 -10.30 4.81 -3.03
CA LEU A 99 -9.16 5.14 -3.91
C LEU A 99 -8.93 4.16 -5.06
N LYS A 100 -9.15 2.85 -4.86
CA LYS A 100 -9.02 1.84 -5.94
C LYS A 100 -10.14 1.91 -6.97
N THR A 101 -11.28 2.55 -6.66
CA THR A 101 -12.47 2.65 -7.53
C THR A 101 -12.66 4.01 -8.18
N ILE A 102 -12.49 5.11 -7.44
CA ILE A 102 -12.62 6.50 -7.95
C ILE A 102 -11.60 6.82 -9.04
N ASP A 103 -11.73 7.99 -9.65
CA ASP A 103 -10.81 8.50 -10.66
C ASP A 103 -10.17 9.80 -10.17
N LEU A 104 -8.88 9.74 -9.80
CA LEU A 104 -8.17 10.87 -9.20
C LEU A 104 -8.11 12.10 -10.13
N GLU A 105 -8.09 11.89 -11.45
CA GLU A 105 -8.03 13.00 -12.42
C GLU A 105 -9.31 13.86 -12.44
N LYS A 106 -10.40 13.37 -11.84
CA LYS A 106 -11.68 14.07 -11.72
C LYS A 106 -11.87 14.79 -10.39
N ILE A 107 -10.91 14.68 -9.46
CA ILE A 107 -11.01 15.24 -8.11
C ILE A 107 -9.94 16.33 -7.96
N ASN A 108 -10.37 17.49 -7.47
CA ASN A 108 -9.64 18.74 -7.66
C ASN A 108 -8.60 18.99 -6.55
N TYR A 109 -7.55 18.17 -6.54
CA TYR A 109 -6.48 18.21 -5.54
C TYR A 109 -5.59 19.45 -5.67
N LYS A 110 -5.20 20.04 -4.53
CA LYS A 110 -4.19 21.09 -4.46
C LYS A 110 -2.80 20.44 -4.45
N PHE A 111 -1.99 20.75 -5.47
CA PHE A 111 -0.54 20.48 -5.50
C PHE A 111 0.25 21.66 -4.91
#